data_AF-A0A941SCN3-F1
#
_entry.id   AF-A0A941SCN3-F1
#
_cell.length_a   1.000
_cell.length_b   1.000
_cell.length_c   1.000
_cell.angle_alpha   90.00
_cell.angle_beta   90.00
_cell.angle_gamma   90.00
#
_symmetry.space_group_name_H-M   'P 1'
#
loop_
_entity.id
_entity.type
_entity.pdbx_description
1 polymer ?
#
loop_
_entity_poly.entity_id
_entity_poly.type
_entity_poly.pdbx_seq_one_letter_code
_entity_poly.pdbx_strand_id
1 'polypeptide(L)'
;MLSHLIHRSETHSHKTLEWVLNEISTNGKLTRFPDDLTCYYKLPTLLTISGKLQQAQIVLSYIESAFFKQGNKLCFEDKKTNNPLMAKFWGYVLGWIGYAAQKLGRFDLSYPLFNYLKSFQSQDHGGFATSGPWGSQNPEMDVITSAQCGHLSLYFGDLKMATKTGEFLGWHITHQSEANSHLYLFVDNDKKFVTQYPQELEIVYKLKKAEPQQAYFMIGFPCAFLVQLYNATANPDFLHYAKQYADYALGCHESIKSFHFSHKVAWAMSLLYRATKEEKYLILCQQITDYLISIQTSDGKWLTDQDAIHSLDQSIENAIWLKEIASQLS
;
A
#
# COMPACT_ATOMS: atom_id res chain seq x y z
N MET A 1 16.41 5.79 -21.87
CA MET A 1 16.41 5.49 -20.42
C MET A 1 15.02 5.08 -19.96
N LEU A 2 14.00 5.95 -20.04
CA LEU A 2 12.61 5.66 -19.65
C LEU A 2 12.03 4.39 -20.29
N SER A 3 12.08 4.26 -21.62
CA SER A 3 11.55 3.08 -22.34
C SER A 3 12.16 1.75 -21.86
N HIS A 4 13.43 1.77 -21.47
CA HIS A 4 14.11 0.58 -20.95
C HIS A 4 13.63 0.23 -19.54
N LEU A 5 13.43 1.24 -18.67
CA LEU A 5 12.90 1.06 -17.32
C LEU A 5 11.45 0.54 -17.35
N ILE A 6 10.61 1.09 -18.24
CA ILE A 6 9.22 0.65 -18.46
C ILE A 6 9.20 -0.82 -18.87
N HIS A 7 9.89 -1.17 -19.95
CA HIS A 7 9.92 -2.53 -20.48
C HIS A 7 10.43 -3.56 -19.46
N ARG A 8 11.49 -3.22 -18.71
CA ARG A 8 12.01 -4.10 -17.66
C ARG A 8 11.03 -4.27 -16.50
N SER A 9 10.37 -3.20 -16.07
CA SER A 9 9.36 -3.27 -15.00
C SER A 9 8.18 -4.15 -15.40
N GLU A 10 7.67 -4.00 -16.62
CA GLU A 10 6.61 -4.86 -17.17
C GLU A 10 7.04 -6.33 -17.25
N THR A 11 8.24 -6.59 -17.77
CA THR A 11 8.79 -7.94 -17.92
C THR A 11 8.91 -8.64 -16.56
N HIS A 12 9.45 -7.97 -15.55
CA HIS A 12 9.65 -8.56 -14.23
C HIS A 12 8.34 -8.70 -13.43
N SER A 13 7.39 -7.78 -13.59
CA SER A 13 6.02 -7.93 -13.09
C SER A 13 5.32 -9.15 -13.73
N HIS A 14 5.49 -9.34 -15.04
CA HIS A 14 4.88 -10.45 -15.77
C HIS A 14 5.38 -11.82 -15.33
N LYS A 15 6.67 -11.97 -14.99
CA LYS A 15 7.21 -13.24 -14.45
C LYS A 15 6.46 -13.69 -13.19
N THR A 16 6.24 -12.78 -12.26
CA THR A 16 5.48 -13.07 -11.03
C THR A 16 4.04 -13.40 -11.34
N LEU A 17 3.42 -12.66 -12.27
CA LEU A 17 2.06 -12.96 -12.70
C LEU A 17 1.93 -14.39 -13.22
N GLU A 18 2.82 -14.83 -14.11
CA GLU A 18 2.81 -16.20 -14.65
C GLU A 18 3.03 -17.24 -13.55
N TRP A 19 3.95 -17.00 -12.61
CA TRP A 19 4.14 -17.88 -11.47
C TRP A 19 2.85 -18.02 -10.64
N VAL A 20 2.25 -16.90 -10.22
CA VAL A 20 1.05 -16.89 -9.38
C VAL A 20 -0.17 -17.49 -10.09
N LEU A 21 -0.30 -17.30 -11.41
CA LEU A 21 -1.39 -17.91 -12.18
C LEU A 21 -1.38 -19.44 -12.09
N ASN A 22 -0.20 -20.05 -11.98
CA ASN A 22 -0.07 -21.50 -11.79
C ASN A 22 -0.44 -21.97 -10.37
N GLU A 23 -0.58 -21.04 -9.41
CA GLU A 23 -1.00 -21.35 -8.05
C GLU A 23 -2.52 -21.32 -7.89
N ILE A 24 -3.23 -20.60 -8.75
CA ILE A 24 -4.67 -20.36 -8.65
C ILE A 24 -5.42 -21.58 -9.20
N SER A 25 -6.14 -22.27 -8.31
CA SER A 25 -7.05 -23.35 -8.71
C SER A 25 -8.33 -22.82 -9.38
N THR A 26 -9.13 -23.72 -9.94
CA THR A 26 -10.39 -23.39 -10.64
C THR A 26 -11.43 -22.68 -9.77
N ASN A 27 -11.34 -22.81 -8.43
CA ASN A 27 -12.24 -22.13 -7.49
C ASN A 27 -11.62 -20.87 -6.85
N GLY A 28 -10.41 -20.47 -7.26
CA GLY A 28 -9.73 -19.26 -6.77
C GLY A 28 -8.82 -19.47 -5.58
N LYS A 29 -8.83 -20.66 -4.97
CA LYS A 29 -7.90 -21.02 -3.90
C LYS A 29 -6.49 -21.16 -4.43
N LEU A 30 -5.50 -20.73 -3.64
CA LEU A 30 -4.09 -20.99 -3.91
C LEU A 30 -3.73 -22.42 -3.49
N THR A 31 -3.24 -23.22 -4.43
CA THR A 31 -3.05 -24.67 -4.26
C THR A 31 -1.96 -25.07 -3.27
N ARG A 32 -0.92 -24.25 -3.11
CA ARG A 32 0.25 -24.54 -2.26
C ARG A 32 0.34 -23.64 -1.02
N PHE A 33 -0.68 -22.83 -0.75
CA PHE A 33 -0.68 -21.84 0.33
C PHE A 33 -1.86 -22.07 1.28
N PRO A 34 -1.73 -21.71 2.55
CA PRO A 34 -2.81 -21.87 3.52
C PRO A 34 -3.99 -20.94 3.21
N ASP A 35 -5.14 -21.27 3.80
CA ASP A 35 -6.34 -20.41 3.81
C ASP A 35 -6.16 -19.28 4.82
N ASP A 36 -5.28 -18.35 4.47
CA ASP A 36 -4.96 -17.16 5.25
C ASP A 36 -5.14 -15.92 4.36
N LEU A 37 -5.90 -14.93 4.82
CA LEU A 37 -6.23 -13.75 4.01
C LEU A 37 -4.98 -13.00 3.50
N THR A 38 -3.85 -13.10 4.20
CA THR A 38 -2.58 -12.48 3.77
C THR A 38 -1.99 -13.09 2.51
N CYS A 39 -2.33 -14.32 2.17
CA CYS A 39 -1.97 -14.93 0.88
C CYS A 39 -2.77 -14.34 -0.30
N TYR A 40 -3.93 -13.71 -0.04
CA TYR A 40 -4.90 -13.37 -1.08
C TYR A 40 -5.13 -11.86 -1.27
N TYR A 41 -5.10 -11.04 -0.22
CA TYR A 41 -5.67 -9.67 -0.27
C TYR A 41 -5.10 -8.75 -1.38
N LYS A 42 -3.83 -8.86 -1.75
CA LYS A 42 -3.21 -8.11 -2.86
C LYS A 42 -3.39 -8.76 -4.23
N LEU A 43 -3.61 -10.07 -4.27
CA LEU A 43 -3.62 -10.86 -5.50
C LEU A 43 -4.67 -10.36 -6.52
N PRO A 44 -5.94 -10.10 -6.15
CA PRO A 44 -6.91 -9.50 -7.05
C PRO A 44 -6.43 -8.25 -7.75
N THR A 45 -5.65 -7.40 -7.07
CA THR A 45 -5.11 -6.17 -7.65
C THR A 45 -4.11 -6.50 -8.76
N LEU A 46 -3.12 -7.38 -8.51
CA LEU A 46 -2.15 -7.78 -9.53
C LEU A 46 -2.83 -8.34 -10.77
N LEU A 47 -3.83 -9.21 -10.57
CA LEU A 47 -4.60 -9.82 -11.66
C LEU A 47 -5.38 -8.76 -12.45
N THR A 48 -6.05 -7.84 -11.75
CA THR A 48 -6.87 -6.79 -12.36
C THR A 48 -6.03 -5.84 -13.19
N ILE A 49 -4.96 -5.26 -12.62
CA ILE A 49 -4.10 -4.33 -13.36
C ILE A 49 -3.31 -5.03 -14.47
N SER A 50 -3.22 -6.36 -14.43
CA SER A 50 -2.61 -7.17 -15.49
C SER A 50 -3.57 -7.70 -16.55
N GLY A 51 -4.86 -7.32 -16.50
CA GLY A 51 -5.86 -7.75 -17.46
C GLY A 51 -6.30 -9.21 -17.32
N LYS A 52 -5.93 -9.90 -16.24
CA LYS A 52 -6.37 -11.27 -15.92
C LYS A 52 -7.70 -11.21 -15.16
N LEU A 53 -8.71 -10.59 -15.80
CA LEU A 53 -9.97 -10.21 -15.16
C LEU A 53 -10.77 -11.41 -14.66
N GLN A 54 -10.78 -12.51 -15.42
CA GLN A 54 -11.47 -13.74 -15.00
C GLN A 54 -10.86 -14.32 -13.72
N GLN A 55 -9.53 -14.43 -13.65
CA GLN A 55 -8.83 -14.91 -12.46
C GLN A 55 -9.03 -13.97 -11.28
N ALA A 56 -9.02 -12.64 -11.51
CA ALA A 56 -9.34 -11.67 -10.48
C ALA A 56 -10.75 -11.89 -9.90
N GLN A 57 -11.75 -12.14 -10.76
CA GLN A 57 -13.12 -12.43 -10.33
C GLN A 57 -13.19 -13.69 -9.48
N ILE A 58 -12.56 -14.78 -9.92
CA ILE A 58 -12.58 -16.07 -9.22
C ILE A 58 -11.89 -15.94 -7.85
N VAL A 59 -10.74 -15.27 -7.77
CA VAL A 59 -10.04 -15.04 -6.49
C VAL A 59 -10.86 -14.14 -5.56
N LEU A 60 -11.53 -13.09 -6.05
CA LEU A 60 -12.41 -12.27 -5.22
C LEU A 60 -13.61 -13.06 -4.69
N SER A 61 -14.22 -13.92 -5.51
CA SER A 61 -15.30 -14.80 -5.06
C SER A 61 -14.81 -15.82 -4.02
N TYR A 62 -13.58 -16.32 -4.17
CA TYR A 62 -12.95 -17.14 -3.12
C TYR A 62 -12.79 -16.36 -1.83
N ILE A 63 -12.22 -15.15 -1.89
CA ILE A 63 -12.03 -14.30 -0.71
C ILE A 63 -13.35 -14.05 0.00
N GLU A 64 -14.39 -13.68 -0.75
CA GLU A 64 -15.73 -13.44 -0.23
C GLU A 64 -16.31 -14.68 0.45
N SER A 65 -16.29 -15.84 -0.22
CA SER A 65 -16.85 -17.07 0.35
C SER A 65 -16.07 -17.65 1.53
N ALA A 66 -14.73 -17.51 1.54
CA ALA A 66 -13.87 -18.10 2.56
C ALA A 66 -13.70 -17.19 3.78
N PHE A 67 -13.73 -15.86 3.61
CA PHE A 67 -13.37 -14.92 4.68
C PHE A 67 -14.50 -13.97 5.08
N PHE A 68 -15.57 -13.80 4.29
CA PHE A 68 -16.68 -12.92 4.63
C PHE A 68 -17.93 -13.74 5.02
N LYS A 69 -18.59 -13.41 6.13
CA LYS A 69 -19.88 -14.03 6.50
C LYS A 69 -21.05 -13.41 5.72
N GLN A 70 -22.06 -14.23 5.41
CA GLN A 70 -23.33 -13.77 4.83
C GLN A 70 -24.05 -12.78 5.77
N GLY A 71 -24.59 -11.69 5.22
CA GLY A 71 -25.49 -10.77 5.94
C GLY A 71 -24.98 -9.34 6.15
N ASN A 72 -24.30 -8.73 5.16
CA ASN A 72 -23.90 -7.31 5.14
C ASN A 72 -22.95 -6.84 6.26
N LYS A 73 -22.48 -7.74 7.11
CA LYS A 73 -21.43 -7.44 8.08
C LYS A 73 -20.21 -8.22 7.65
N LEU A 74 -19.12 -7.50 7.39
CA LEU A 74 -17.78 -8.08 7.27
C LEU A 74 -17.37 -8.60 8.66
N CYS A 75 -18.02 -9.67 9.09
CA CYS A 75 -17.77 -10.38 10.32
C CYS A 75 -16.73 -11.43 10.01
N PHE A 76 -15.56 -11.22 10.56
CA PHE A 76 -14.49 -12.17 10.51
C PHE A 76 -14.45 -12.87 11.86
N GLU A 77 -14.19 -14.17 11.90
CA GLU A 77 -13.95 -14.86 13.16
C GLU A 77 -12.71 -14.30 13.85
N ASP A 78 -12.47 -14.71 15.10
CA ASP A 78 -11.43 -14.23 16.01
C ASP A 78 -10.02 -14.20 15.39
N LYS A 79 -9.79 -14.84 14.22
CA LYS A 79 -8.53 -14.76 13.47
C LYS A 79 -8.70 -14.93 11.95
N LYS A 80 -8.57 -13.83 11.18
CA LYS A 80 -8.55 -13.81 9.68
C LYS A 80 -7.24 -14.24 9.06
N THR A 81 -6.19 -13.95 9.81
CA THR A 81 -4.81 -14.13 9.41
C THR A 81 -4.01 -14.49 10.63
N ASN A 82 -3.06 -15.39 10.42
CA ASN A 82 -2.06 -15.74 11.41
C ASN A 82 -0.95 -14.70 11.52
N ASN A 83 -0.88 -13.72 10.61
CA ASN A 83 0.08 -12.63 10.66
C ASN A 83 -0.40 -11.53 11.63
N PRO A 84 0.26 -11.34 12.79
CA PRO A 84 -0.19 -10.39 13.79
C PRO A 84 -0.12 -8.93 13.31
N LEU A 85 0.82 -8.60 12.41
CA LEU A 85 0.94 -7.26 11.86
C LEU A 85 -0.23 -6.95 10.92
N MET A 86 -0.57 -7.88 10.02
CA MET A 86 -1.71 -7.72 9.12
C MET A 86 -3.05 -7.78 9.85
N ALA A 87 -3.12 -8.46 10.99
CA ALA A 87 -4.28 -8.38 11.88
C ALA A 87 -4.45 -6.98 12.49
N LYS A 88 -3.36 -6.23 12.72
CA LYS A 88 -3.38 -4.82 13.14
C LYS A 88 -3.81 -3.88 11.99
N PHE A 89 -3.22 -3.99 10.80
CA PHE A 89 -3.50 -3.09 9.67
C PHE A 89 -4.79 -3.44 8.91
N TRP A 90 -5.94 -3.39 9.59
CA TRP A 90 -7.22 -3.84 9.04
C TRP A 90 -7.62 -3.01 7.82
N GLY A 91 -7.67 -1.69 7.95
CA GLY A 91 -8.10 -0.81 6.85
C GLY A 91 -7.22 -0.97 5.61
N TYR A 92 -5.92 -1.21 5.80
CA TYR A 92 -4.98 -1.49 4.73
C TYR A 92 -5.33 -2.76 3.95
N VAL A 93 -5.52 -3.90 4.65
CA VAL A 93 -5.82 -5.20 4.04
C VAL A 93 -7.13 -5.16 3.25
N LEU A 94 -8.20 -4.62 3.83
CA LEU A 94 -9.49 -4.51 3.13
C LEU A 94 -9.44 -3.49 2.00
N GLY A 95 -8.63 -2.44 2.13
CA GLY A 95 -8.47 -1.44 1.09
C GLY A 95 -7.94 -2.04 -0.23
N TRP A 96 -7.06 -3.03 -0.17
CA TRP A 96 -6.59 -3.75 -1.37
C TRP A 96 -7.70 -4.53 -2.06
N ILE A 97 -8.51 -5.25 -1.29
CA ILE A 97 -9.64 -6.03 -1.81
C ILE A 97 -10.68 -5.09 -2.42
N GLY A 98 -11.01 -4.00 -1.71
CA GLY A 98 -11.95 -2.97 -2.18
C GLY A 98 -11.48 -2.30 -3.47
N TYR A 99 -10.19 -1.98 -3.57
CA TYR A 99 -9.58 -1.41 -4.78
C TYR A 99 -9.74 -2.34 -5.99
N ALA A 100 -9.38 -3.61 -5.84
CA ALA A 100 -9.50 -4.59 -6.93
C ALA A 100 -10.96 -4.80 -7.34
N ALA A 101 -11.86 -4.98 -6.35
CA ALA A 101 -13.28 -5.16 -6.59
C ALA A 101 -13.89 -3.96 -7.34
N GLN A 102 -13.53 -2.74 -6.94
CA GLN A 102 -13.99 -1.52 -7.60
C GLN A 102 -13.50 -1.42 -9.04
N LYS A 103 -12.21 -1.67 -9.30
CA LYS A 103 -11.64 -1.67 -10.66
C LYS A 103 -12.26 -2.74 -11.56
N LEU A 104 -12.67 -3.86 -11.00
CA LEU A 104 -13.25 -5.00 -11.72
C LEU A 104 -14.77 -4.88 -11.94
N GLY A 105 -15.44 -3.90 -11.31
CA GLY A 105 -16.89 -3.74 -11.36
C GLY A 105 -17.67 -4.72 -10.45
N ARG A 106 -17.01 -5.35 -9.46
CA ARG A 106 -17.66 -6.18 -8.42
C ARG A 106 -18.31 -5.30 -7.36
N PHE A 107 -19.33 -4.54 -7.75
CA PHE A 107 -20.00 -3.57 -6.89
C PHE A 107 -20.75 -4.19 -5.71
N ASP A 108 -21.18 -5.44 -5.87
CA ASP A 108 -21.71 -6.29 -4.81
C ASP A 108 -20.71 -6.43 -3.64
N LEU A 109 -19.42 -6.42 -3.93
CA LEU A 109 -18.33 -6.53 -2.96
C LEU A 109 -17.74 -5.16 -2.58
N SER A 110 -17.50 -4.31 -3.57
CA SER A 110 -16.75 -3.06 -3.40
C SER A 110 -17.51 -2.03 -2.56
N TYR A 111 -18.82 -1.86 -2.77
CA TYR A 111 -19.62 -0.87 -2.04
C TYR A 111 -19.80 -1.21 -0.56
N PRO A 112 -20.15 -2.45 -0.17
CA PRO A 112 -20.20 -2.82 1.24
C PRO A 112 -18.84 -2.67 1.94
N LEU A 113 -17.74 -3.06 1.27
CA LEU A 113 -16.38 -2.87 1.80
C LEU A 113 -16.05 -1.40 2.04
N PHE A 114 -16.29 -0.55 1.05
CA PHE A 114 -16.02 0.88 1.18
C PHE A 114 -16.90 1.50 2.27
N ASN A 115 -18.19 1.15 2.33
CA ASN A 115 -19.08 1.61 3.40
C ASN A 115 -18.59 1.23 4.79
N TYR A 116 -18.05 0.04 4.96
CA TYR A 116 -17.44 -0.37 6.22
C TYR A 116 -16.17 0.44 6.52
N LEU A 117 -15.28 0.61 5.55
CA LEU A 117 -14.03 1.38 5.72
C LEU A 117 -14.27 2.86 6.00
N LYS A 118 -15.37 3.45 5.54
CA LYS A 118 -15.75 4.83 5.93
C LYS A 118 -15.89 4.99 7.44
N SER A 119 -16.30 3.94 8.15
CA SER A 119 -16.43 3.97 9.62
C SER A 119 -15.08 4.06 10.34
N PHE A 120 -13.96 3.89 9.65
CA PHE A 120 -12.61 3.94 10.23
C PHE A 120 -12.06 5.38 10.24
N GLN A 121 -12.64 6.29 9.46
CA GLN A 121 -12.15 7.68 9.40
C GLN A 121 -12.55 8.46 10.64
N SER A 122 -11.56 9.09 11.28
CA SER A 122 -11.78 10.14 12.27
C SER A 122 -12.45 11.34 11.63
N GLN A 123 -13.61 11.74 12.14
CA GLN A 123 -14.32 12.92 11.63
C GLN A 123 -13.57 14.22 11.92
N ASP A 124 -12.81 14.24 13.02
CA ASP A 124 -12.09 15.40 13.52
C ASP A 124 -10.70 15.53 12.88
N HIS A 125 -10.01 14.40 12.69
CA HIS A 125 -8.61 14.42 12.24
C HIS A 125 -8.42 14.06 10.78
N GLY A 126 -9.38 13.37 10.15
CA GLY A 126 -9.32 12.94 8.75
C GLY A 126 -8.49 11.67 8.48
N GLY A 127 -7.66 11.23 9.44
CA GLY A 127 -6.95 9.96 9.41
C GLY A 127 -7.86 8.76 9.64
N PHE A 128 -7.39 7.58 9.28
CA PHE A 128 -8.12 6.31 9.46
C PHE A 128 -7.50 5.50 10.58
N ALA A 129 -8.34 4.93 11.45
CA ALA A 129 -7.90 4.03 12.49
C ALA A 129 -7.25 2.77 11.88
N THR A 130 -6.14 2.33 12.47
CA THR A 130 -5.38 1.17 11.98
C THR A 130 -6.17 -0.13 12.14
N SER A 131 -6.74 -0.34 13.32
CA SER A 131 -7.17 -1.67 13.80
C SER A 131 -8.68 -1.93 13.74
N GLY A 132 -9.48 -1.02 13.19
CA GLY A 132 -10.94 -1.19 13.16
C GLY A 132 -11.72 0.12 12.98
N PRO A 133 -13.06 0.07 13.10
CA PRO A 133 -13.88 1.28 13.09
C PRO A 133 -13.43 2.30 14.14
N TRP A 134 -13.55 3.58 13.78
CA TRP A 134 -13.26 4.71 14.67
C TRP A 134 -14.16 4.66 15.91
N GLY A 135 -13.59 5.01 17.08
CA GLY A 135 -14.29 4.93 18.37
C GLY A 135 -14.30 3.54 19.02
N SER A 136 -13.68 2.53 18.39
CA SER A 136 -13.28 1.30 19.08
C SER A 136 -12.16 1.59 20.11
N GLN A 137 -11.84 0.66 21.02
CA GLN A 137 -10.92 0.92 22.13
C GLN A 137 -9.55 1.47 21.64
N ASN A 138 -9.21 2.71 22.05
CA ASN A 138 -7.96 3.43 21.74
C ASN A 138 -7.54 3.39 20.26
N PRO A 139 -8.27 4.08 19.35
CA PRO A 139 -7.94 4.04 17.94
C PRO A 139 -6.69 4.89 17.67
N GLU A 140 -5.58 4.22 17.35
CA GLU A 140 -4.45 4.88 16.69
C GLU A 140 -4.74 5.01 15.20
N MET A 141 -4.30 6.11 14.59
CA MET A 141 -4.28 6.29 13.14
C MET A 141 -2.84 6.18 12.66
N ASP A 142 -2.65 5.58 11.50
CA ASP A 142 -1.33 5.49 10.87
C ASP A 142 -1.37 6.01 9.44
N VAL A 143 -0.20 6.40 8.95
CA VAL A 143 -0.06 6.98 7.62
C VAL A 143 -0.38 6.01 6.48
N ILE A 144 -0.11 4.69 6.63
CA ILE A 144 -0.30 3.71 5.56
C ILE A 144 -1.77 3.34 5.38
N THR A 145 -2.49 3.06 6.47
CA THR A 145 -3.93 2.78 6.46
C THR A 145 -4.71 3.99 6.00
N SER A 146 -4.33 5.19 6.47
CA SER A 146 -4.93 6.44 6.04
C SER A 146 -4.74 6.63 4.54
N ALA A 147 -3.52 6.51 4.01
CA ALA A 147 -3.26 6.61 2.58
C ALA A 147 -4.01 5.55 1.75
N GLN A 148 -4.13 4.30 2.22
CA GLN A 148 -4.90 3.25 1.53
C GLN A 148 -6.38 3.61 1.42
N CYS A 149 -6.99 4.02 2.52
CA CYS A 149 -8.41 4.37 2.53
C CYS A 149 -8.68 5.69 1.79
N GLY A 150 -7.72 6.62 1.82
CA GLY A 150 -7.72 7.81 0.99
C GLY A 150 -7.70 7.49 -0.50
N HIS A 151 -6.81 6.60 -0.94
CA HIS A 151 -6.80 6.09 -2.32
C HIS A 151 -8.15 5.48 -2.69
N LEU A 152 -8.69 4.61 -1.84
CA LEU A 152 -9.98 4.00 -2.09
C LEU A 152 -11.07 5.07 -2.24
N SER A 153 -11.05 6.11 -1.42
CA SER A 153 -11.99 7.25 -1.52
C SER A 153 -11.92 7.94 -2.89
N LEU A 154 -10.73 8.09 -3.48
CA LEU A 154 -10.58 8.59 -4.85
C LEU A 154 -11.26 7.68 -5.88
N TYR A 155 -11.10 6.37 -5.76
CA TYR A 155 -11.72 5.39 -6.68
C TYR A 155 -13.25 5.34 -6.60
N PHE A 156 -13.82 5.74 -5.47
CA PHE A 156 -15.26 5.85 -5.26
C PHE A 156 -15.80 7.26 -5.52
N GLY A 157 -14.93 8.23 -5.87
CA GLY A 157 -15.32 9.61 -6.09
C GLY A 157 -15.67 10.39 -4.81
N ASP A 158 -15.36 9.85 -3.62
CA ASP A 158 -15.56 10.54 -2.34
C ASP A 158 -14.40 11.52 -2.09
N LEU A 159 -14.37 12.60 -2.88
CA LEU A 159 -13.32 13.61 -2.79
C LEU A 159 -13.28 14.30 -1.44
N LYS A 160 -14.43 14.43 -0.74
CA LYS A 160 -14.47 15.01 0.61
C LYS A 160 -13.66 14.18 1.59
N MET A 161 -13.86 12.86 1.59
CA MET A 161 -13.12 11.94 2.43
C MET A 161 -11.63 11.90 2.07
N ALA A 162 -11.32 11.87 0.77
CA ALA A 162 -9.95 11.89 0.28
C ALA A 162 -9.22 13.19 0.68
N THR A 163 -9.86 14.35 0.55
CA THR A 163 -9.34 15.65 0.96
C THR A 163 -9.00 15.69 2.45
N LYS A 164 -9.92 15.26 3.33
CA LYS A 164 -9.65 15.18 4.78
C LYS A 164 -8.44 14.28 5.09
N THR A 165 -8.29 13.19 4.34
CA THR A 165 -7.14 12.29 4.48
C THR A 165 -5.84 12.98 4.05
N GLY A 166 -5.88 13.74 2.96
CA GLY A 166 -4.75 14.55 2.50
C GLY A 166 -4.34 15.60 3.52
N GLU A 167 -5.31 16.27 4.15
CA GLU A 167 -5.09 17.24 5.23
C GLU A 167 -4.46 16.58 6.46
N PHE A 168 -4.92 15.39 6.84
CA PHE A 168 -4.31 14.60 7.92
C PHE A 168 -2.84 14.29 7.63
N LEU A 169 -2.53 13.79 6.43
CA LEU A 169 -1.16 13.43 6.05
C LEU A 169 -0.27 14.67 5.89
N GLY A 170 -0.83 15.77 5.39
CA GLY A 170 -0.15 17.07 5.37
C GLY A 170 0.18 17.57 6.76
N TRP A 171 -0.78 17.51 7.69
CA TRP A 171 -0.53 17.82 9.10
C TRP A 171 0.55 16.89 9.69
N HIS A 172 0.48 15.59 9.42
CA HIS A 172 1.42 14.58 9.93
C HIS A 172 2.86 14.92 9.56
N ILE A 173 3.15 15.20 8.28
CA ILE A 173 4.52 15.46 7.83
C ILE A 173 5.02 16.85 8.25
N THR A 174 4.13 17.84 8.38
CA THR A 174 4.50 19.23 8.71
C THR A 174 4.76 19.46 10.20
N HIS A 175 4.15 18.67 11.09
CA HIS A 175 4.20 18.90 12.54
C HIS A 175 5.20 18.01 13.30
N GLN A 176 6.06 17.27 12.59
CA GLN A 176 7.09 16.42 13.21
C GLN A 176 8.34 17.22 13.53
N SER A 177 8.50 17.65 14.80
CA SER A 177 9.67 18.40 15.26
C SER A 177 11.00 17.68 15.01
N GLU A 178 10.98 16.35 15.01
CA GLU A 178 12.14 15.48 14.88
C GLU A 178 12.36 14.96 13.45
N ALA A 179 11.67 15.50 12.44
CA ALA A 179 11.75 15.04 11.04
C ALA A 179 13.17 15.07 10.45
N ASN A 180 14.13 15.77 11.08
CA ASN A 180 15.53 15.70 10.69
C ASN A 180 16.22 14.39 11.11
N SER A 181 15.74 13.72 12.17
CA SER A 181 16.28 12.45 12.68
C SER A 181 15.35 11.27 12.44
N HIS A 182 14.04 11.41 12.67
CA HIS A 182 13.07 10.31 12.56
C HIS A 182 11.64 10.82 12.34
N LEU A 183 10.75 9.93 11.90
CA LEU A 183 9.31 10.17 11.83
C LEU A 183 8.56 9.16 12.68
N TYR A 184 7.64 9.64 13.52
CA TYR A 184 6.63 8.79 14.14
C TYR A 184 5.49 8.54 13.16
N LEU A 185 5.10 7.29 12.95
CA LEU A 185 4.19 6.91 11.85
C LEU A 185 2.73 6.80 12.30
N PHE A 186 2.50 6.89 13.62
CA PHE A 186 1.20 6.76 14.27
C PHE A 186 0.83 8.03 15.03
N VAL A 187 -0.47 8.32 15.07
CA VAL A 187 -1.09 9.46 15.75
C VAL A 187 -2.24 8.92 16.61
N ASP A 188 -2.30 9.35 17.86
CA ASP A 188 -3.37 8.95 18.78
C ASP A 188 -4.66 9.77 18.58
N ASN A 189 -5.64 9.49 19.43
CA ASN A 189 -6.95 10.13 19.40
C ASN A 189 -6.91 11.63 19.73
N ASP A 190 -5.89 12.07 20.47
CA ASP A 190 -5.66 13.47 20.85
C ASP A 190 -4.83 14.24 19.80
N LYS A 191 -4.57 13.62 18.65
CA LYS A 191 -3.71 14.17 17.60
C LYS A 191 -2.25 14.36 18.05
N LYS A 192 -1.75 13.48 18.92
CA LYS A 192 -0.34 13.43 19.34
C LYS A 192 0.35 12.26 18.66
N PHE A 193 1.63 12.43 18.33
CA PHE A 193 2.43 11.33 17.81
C PHE A 193 2.58 10.23 18.86
N VAL A 194 2.39 8.98 18.45
CA VAL A 194 2.60 7.83 19.33
C VAL A 194 4.10 7.58 19.48
N THR A 195 4.63 7.91 20.65
CA THR A 195 6.07 7.78 20.97
C THR A 195 6.38 6.62 21.91
N GLN A 196 5.35 6.02 22.50
CA GLN A 196 5.44 4.83 23.34
C GLN A 196 4.78 3.66 22.60
N TYR A 197 5.58 2.66 22.27
CA TYR A 197 5.16 1.48 21.53
C TYR A 197 6.03 0.28 21.91
N PRO A 198 5.57 -0.96 21.69
CA PRO A 198 6.41 -2.14 21.91
C PRO A 198 7.65 -2.10 21.02
N GLN A 199 8.83 -2.39 21.59
CA GLN A 199 10.11 -2.24 20.91
C GLN A 199 10.23 -3.18 19.68
N GLU A 200 9.60 -4.35 19.76
CA GLU A 200 9.48 -5.32 18.67
C GLU A 200 8.68 -4.80 17.46
N LEU A 201 7.91 -3.72 17.63
CA LEU A 201 7.15 -3.06 16.57
C LEU A 201 7.78 -1.73 16.13
N GLU A 202 8.97 -1.36 16.62
CA GLU A 202 9.60 -0.06 16.31
C GLU A 202 9.64 0.20 14.79
N ILE A 203 9.94 -0.82 13.98
CA ILE A 203 10.08 -0.69 12.52
C ILE A 203 8.82 -0.13 11.83
N VAL A 204 7.62 -0.32 12.41
CA VAL A 204 6.38 0.23 11.84
C VAL A 204 5.91 1.50 12.56
N TYR A 205 6.38 1.77 13.77
CA TYR A 205 6.02 2.99 14.52
C TYR A 205 6.94 4.17 14.24
N LYS A 206 8.21 3.90 13.90
CA LYS A 206 9.23 4.93 13.77
C LYS A 206 10.16 4.63 12.61
N LEU A 207 10.31 5.61 11.72
CA LEU A 207 11.29 5.57 10.64
C LEU A 207 12.49 6.43 11.04
N LYS A 208 13.68 5.82 11.15
CA LYS A 208 14.92 6.53 11.53
C LYS A 208 15.71 6.89 10.28
N LYS A 209 15.88 8.19 10.04
CA LYS A 209 16.38 8.72 8.76
C LYS A 209 17.79 8.23 8.42
N ALA A 210 18.68 8.18 9.41
CA ALA A 210 20.09 7.81 9.23
C ALA A 210 20.37 6.30 9.36
N GLU A 211 19.37 5.48 9.71
CA GLU A 211 19.56 4.04 9.89
C GLU A 211 19.19 3.25 8.62
N PRO A 212 19.88 2.12 8.37
CA PRO A 212 19.58 1.29 7.21
C PRO A 212 18.27 0.52 7.35
N GLN A 213 17.76 0.02 6.21
CA GLN A 213 16.71 -1.02 6.14
C GLN A 213 15.43 -0.72 6.94
N GLN A 214 14.96 0.53 6.88
CA GLN A 214 13.72 0.94 7.54
C GLN A 214 12.48 0.59 6.69
N ALA A 215 11.28 0.66 7.27
CA ALA A 215 10.01 0.48 6.56
C ALA A 215 9.67 1.68 5.65
N TYR A 216 10.49 1.94 4.63
CA TYR A 216 10.34 3.10 3.74
C TYR A 216 9.00 3.14 3.00
N PHE A 217 8.29 2.01 2.86
CA PHE A 217 6.94 1.98 2.30
C PHE A 217 5.94 2.86 3.09
N MET A 218 6.19 3.10 4.38
CA MET A 218 5.36 3.94 5.25
C MET A 218 5.37 5.42 4.86
N ILE A 219 6.39 5.88 4.13
CA ILE A 219 6.46 7.26 3.59
C ILE A 219 6.22 7.30 2.08
N GLY A 220 6.54 6.23 1.35
CA GLY A 220 6.30 6.15 -0.08
C GLY A 220 4.81 6.17 -0.41
N PHE A 221 4.01 5.38 0.30
CA PHE A 221 2.58 5.26 -0.02
C PHE A 221 1.76 6.54 0.24
N PRO A 222 1.92 7.24 1.39
CA PRO A 222 1.28 8.54 1.59
C PRO A 222 1.68 9.57 0.54
N CYS A 223 2.96 9.58 0.13
CA CYS A 223 3.44 10.46 -0.94
C CYS A 223 2.68 10.20 -2.26
N ALA A 224 2.57 8.94 -2.68
CA ALA A 224 1.84 8.56 -3.88
C ALA A 224 0.35 8.96 -3.82
N PHE A 225 -0.29 8.77 -2.66
CA PHE A 225 -1.67 9.21 -2.43
C PHE A 225 -1.84 10.71 -2.62
N LEU A 226 -0.97 11.51 -2.00
CA LEU A 226 -1.03 12.97 -2.06
C LEU A 226 -0.84 13.49 -3.51
N VAL A 227 0.02 12.85 -4.31
CA VAL A 227 0.14 13.20 -5.75
C VAL A 227 -1.15 12.88 -6.51
N GLN A 228 -1.77 11.73 -6.24
CA GLN A 228 -3.04 11.39 -6.90
C GLN A 228 -4.18 12.31 -6.46
N LEU A 229 -4.23 12.70 -5.19
CA LEU A 229 -5.20 13.65 -4.68
C LEU A 229 -4.99 15.04 -5.30
N TYR A 230 -3.75 15.49 -5.47
CA TYR A 230 -3.43 16.70 -6.24
C TYR A 230 -3.99 16.61 -7.66
N ASN A 231 -3.75 15.51 -8.37
CA ASN A 231 -4.28 15.34 -9.73
C ASN A 231 -5.82 15.39 -9.80
N ALA A 232 -6.50 14.90 -8.76
CA ALA A 232 -7.96 14.88 -8.70
C ALA A 232 -8.57 16.24 -8.31
N THR A 233 -7.85 17.08 -7.57
CA THR A 233 -8.39 18.31 -6.97
C THR A 233 -7.75 19.60 -7.48
N ALA A 234 -6.59 19.50 -8.12
CA ALA A 234 -5.70 20.61 -8.46
C ALA A 234 -5.27 21.49 -7.25
N ASN A 235 -5.47 21.03 -6.01
CA ASN A 235 -5.05 21.78 -4.82
C ASN A 235 -3.53 21.63 -4.62
N PRO A 236 -2.74 22.71 -4.77
CA PRO A 236 -1.28 22.66 -4.71
C PRO A 236 -0.73 22.21 -3.36
N ASP A 237 -1.49 22.35 -2.27
CA ASP A 237 -1.06 21.94 -0.93
C ASP A 237 -0.76 20.43 -0.88
N PHE A 238 -1.55 19.61 -1.58
CA PHE A 238 -1.31 18.15 -1.61
C PHE A 238 -0.03 17.80 -2.36
N LEU A 239 0.30 18.51 -3.44
CA LEU A 239 1.58 18.33 -4.11
C LEU A 239 2.74 18.78 -3.22
N HIS A 240 2.56 19.87 -2.46
CA HIS A 240 3.53 20.34 -1.48
C HIS A 240 3.80 19.27 -0.40
N TYR A 241 2.75 18.71 0.22
CA TYR A 241 2.88 17.65 1.21
C TYR A 241 3.53 16.38 0.64
N ALA A 242 3.19 16.00 -0.60
CA ALA A 242 3.85 14.89 -1.29
C ALA A 242 5.37 15.13 -1.43
N LYS A 243 5.77 16.35 -1.81
CA LYS A 243 7.18 16.73 -1.89
C LYS A 243 7.88 16.66 -0.54
N GLN A 244 7.22 17.00 0.57
CA GLN A 244 7.81 16.87 1.90
C GLN A 244 8.12 15.40 2.27
N TYR A 245 7.20 14.46 1.99
CA TYR A 245 7.50 13.03 2.14
C TYR A 245 8.63 12.57 1.22
N ALA A 246 8.68 13.08 -0.02
CA ALA A 246 9.74 12.74 -0.97
C ALA A 246 11.11 13.29 -0.56
N ASP A 247 11.17 14.53 -0.06
CA ASP A 247 12.39 15.15 0.44
C ASP A 247 12.88 14.43 1.70
N TYR A 248 11.97 13.94 2.55
CA TYR A 248 12.33 13.06 3.65
C TYR A 248 12.97 11.76 3.13
N ALA A 249 12.34 11.08 2.16
CA ALA A 249 12.85 9.84 1.56
C ALA A 249 14.22 10.03 0.88
N LEU A 250 14.42 11.13 0.15
CA LEU A 250 15.69 11.48 -0.50
C LEU A 250 16.81 11.71 0.52
N GLY A 251 16.48 12.12 1.74
CA GLY A 251 17.43 12.30 2.84
C GLY A 251 17.63 11.07 3.72
N CYS A 252 16.97 9.94 3.45
CA CYS A 252 17.18 8.71 4.20
C CYS A 252 18.52 8.04 3.87
N HIS A 253 18.94 7.13 4.75
CA HIS A 253 20.09 6.25 4.57
C HIS A 253 20.10 5.59 3.18
N GLU A 254 21.29 5.37 2.62
CA GLU A 254 21.47 4.91 1.23
C GLU A 254 20.79 3.58 0.91
N SER A 255 20.54 2.74 1.92
CA SER A 255 19.79 1.49 1.79
C SER A 255 18.38 1.67 1.26
N ILE A 256 17.81 2.89 1.30
CA ILE A 256 16.54 3.14 0.60
C ILE A 256 16.62 2.76 -0.88
N LYS A 257 17.80 2.83 -1.51
CA LYS A 257 18.02 2.44 -2.91
C LYS A 257 18.15 0.93 -3.11
N SER A 258 18.43 0.18 -2.04
CA SER A 258 18.81 -1.24 -2.08
C SER A 258 18.10 -2.08 -1.01
N PHE A 259 16.83 -1.77 -0.76
CA PHE A 259 16.01 -2.51 0.20
C PHE A 259 14.61 -2.78 -0.36
N HIS A 260 14.09 -3.99 -0.12
CA HIS A 260 12.85 -4.45 -0.73
C HIS A 260 11.61 -3.66 -0.27
N PHE A 261 11.64 -3.06 0.93
CA PHE A 261 10.58 -2.18 1.45
C PHE A 261 10.56 -0.78 0.81
N SER A 262 11.40 -0.50 -0.18
CA SER A 262 11.40 0.78 -0.89
C SER A 262 10.47 0.82 -2.11
N HIS A 263 9.80 -0.28 -2.44
CA HIS A 263 8.96 -0.37 -3.66
C HIS A 263 7.88 0.72 -3.77
N LYS A 264 7.23 1.12 -2.66
CA LYS A 264 6.22 2.20 -2.68
C LYS A 264 6.84 3.58 -2.83
N VAL A 265 8.10 3.74 -2.42
CA VAL A 265 8.87 4.98 -2.66
C VAL A 265 9.13 5.12 -4.16
N ALA A 266 9.60 4.05 -4.83
CA ALA A 266 9.80 4.08 -6.28
C ALA A 266 8.53 4.48 -7.05
N TRP A 267 7.39 3.90 -6.67
CA TRP A 267 6.10 4.27 -7.25
C TRP A 267 5.72 5.75 -6.98
N ALA A 268 5.90 6.24 -5.76
CA ALA A 268 5.66 7.65 -5.45
C ALA A 268 6.56 8.59 -6.26
N MET A 269 7.82 8.21 -6.44
CA MET A 269 8.78 8.98 -7.23
C MET A 269 8.41 9.02 -8.72
N SER A 270 7.87 7.93 -9.29
CA SER A 270 7.39 7.96 -10.69
C SER A 270 6.20 8.89 -10.87
N LEU A 271 5.27 8.91 -9.92
CA LEU A 271 4.14 9.85 -9.88
C LEU A 271 4.61 11.31 -9.77
N LEU A 272 5.56 11.59 -8.87
CA LEU A 272 6.13 12.93 -8.71
C LEU A 272 6.88 13.39 -9.96
N TYR A 273 7.71 12.52 -10.55
CA TYR A 273 8.37 12.83 -11.81
C TYR A 273 7.36 13.18 -12.90
N ARG A 274 6.25 12.42 -13.01
CA ARG A 274 5.19 12.72 -13.97
C ARG A 274 4.58 14.10 -13.73
N ALA A 275 4.31 14.45 -12.47
CA ALA A 275 3.67 15.69 -12.07
C ALA A 275 4.58 16.92 -12.15
N THR A 276 5.89 16.79 -11.92
CA THR A 276 6.80 17.94 -11.77
C THR A 276 7.94 17.99 -12.79
N LYS A 277 8.25 16.87 -13.45
CA LYS A 277 9.41 16.69 -14.32
C LYS A 277 10.77 16.92 -13.64
N GLU A 278 10.81 16.85 -12.31
CA GLU A 278 12.07 16.95 -11.56
C GLU A 278 12.84 15.61 -11.59
N GLU A 279 14.00 15.61 -12.26
CA GLU A 279 14.81 14.40 -12.51
C GLU A 279 15.25 13.66 -11.24
N LYS A 280 15.39 14.34 -10.10
CA LYS A 280 15.75 13.69 -8.82
C LYS A 280 14.79 12.56 -8.44
N TYR A 281 13.52 12.69 -8.79
CA TYR A 281 12.52 11.65 -8.53
C TYR A 281 12.71 10.46 -9.48
N LEU A 282 12.93 10.71 -10.78
CA LEU A 282 13.17 9.64 -11.74
C LEU A 282 14.43 8.84 -11.37
N ILE A 283 15.50 9.52 -10.94
CA ILE A 283 16.75 8.86 -10.53
C ILE A 283 16.52 7.90 -9.35
N LEU A 284 15.84 8.34 -8.28
CA LEU A 284 15.57 7.48 -7.13
C LEU A 284 14.61 6.33 -7.50
N CYS A 285 13.57 6.62 -8.31
CA CYS A 285 12.68 5.59 -8.86
C CYS A 285 13.49 4.51 -9.58
N GLN A 286 14.37 4.91 -10.49
CA GLN A 286 15.18 3.98 -11.27
C GLN A 286 16.10 3.14 -10.37
N GLN A 287 16.81 3.76 -9.42
CA GLN A 287 17.73 3.06 -8.53
C GLN A 287 17.03 1.95 -7.73
N ILE A 288 15.87 2.27 -7.13
CA ILE A 288 15.10 1.28 -6.37
C ILE A 288 14.57 0.18 -7.29
N THR A 289 14.00 0.53 -8.45
CA THR A 289 13.48 -0.45 -9.41
C THR A 289 14.57 -1.37 -9.94
N ASP A 290 15.76 -0.84 -10.24
CA ASP A 290 16.91 -1.63 -10.68
C ASP A 290 17.34 -2.64 -9.62
N TYR A 291 17.35 -2.24 -8.34
CA TYR A 291 17.61 -3.16 -7.24
C TYR A 291 16.52 -4.22 -7.11
N LEU A 292 15.24 -3.85 -7.10
CA LEU A 292 14.15 -4.83 -6.99
C LEU A 292 14.23 -5.87 -8.10
N ILE A 293 14.52 -5.44 -9.33
CA ILE A 293 14.70 -6.32 -10.48
C ILE A 293 15.93 -7.24 -10.30
N SER A 294 17.04 -6.74 -9.75
CA SER A 294 18.28 -7.52 -9.62
C SER A 294 18.18 -8.64 -8.60
N ILE A 295 17.30 -8.52 -7.60
CA ILE A 295 17.08 -9.54 -6.57
C ILE A 295 15.90 -10.48 -6.87
N GLN A 296 15.19 -10.29 -7.99
CA GLN A 296 14.13 -11.21 -8.39
C GLN A 296 14.74 -12.52 -8.91
N THR A 297 14.21 -13.66 -8.47
CA THR A 297 14.61 -14.97 -8.99
C THR A 297 14.16 -15.14 -10.46
N SER A 298 14.73 -16.12 -11.16
CA SER A 298 14.39 -16.41 -12.55
C SER A 298 12.93 -16.82 -12.74
N ASP A 299 12.31 -17.42 -11.73
CA ASP A 299 10.90 -17.81 -11.69
C ASP A 299 9.97 -16.70 -11.15
N GLY A 300 10.47 -15.48 -10.98
CA GLY A 300 9.64 -14.29 -10.73
C GLY A 300 9.31 -14.03 -9.26
N LYS A 301 10.06 -14.60 -8.32
CA LYS A 301 9.82 -14.47 -6.88
C LYS A 301 10.84 -13.52 -6.23
N TRP A 302 10.46 -13.03 -5.06
CA TRP A 302 11.32 -12.29 -4.14
C TRP A 302 11.36 -12.96 -2.78
N LEU A 303 12.45 -12.75 -2.05
CA LEU A 303 12.62 -13.20 -0.66
C LEU A 303 12.38 -14.71 -0.47
N THR A 304 12.90 -15.54 -1.37
CA THR A 304 12.74 -17.01 -1.33
C THR A 304 13.51 -17.66 -0.18
N ASP A 305 14.33 -16.90 0.53
CA ASP A 305 15.01 -17.25 1.77
C ASP A 305 14.12 -17.07 3.02
N GLN A 306 12.97 -16.41 2.88
CA GLN A 306 11.97 -16.22 3.93
C GLN A 306 10.88 -17.30 3.87
N ASP A 307 9.92 -17.26 4.80
CA ASP A 307 8.78 -18.19 4.74
C ASP A 307 7.95 -18.00 3.47
N ALA A 308 7.28 -19.07 3.03
CA ALA A 308 6.59 -19.09 1.75
C ALA A 308 5.47 -18.03 1.65
N ILE A 309 4.77 -17.72 2.76
CA ILE A 309 3.70 -16.72 2.76
C ILE A 309 4.29 -15.33 2.58
N HIS A 310 5.39 -15.03 3.29
CA HIS A 310 6.09 -13.76 3.14
C HIS A 310 6.67 -13.59 1.73
N SER A 311 7.30 -14.62 1.18
CA SER A 311 7.79 -14.61 -0.21
C SER A 311 6.65 -14.38 -1.21
N LEU A 312 5.49 -15.01 -1.03
CA LEU A 312 4.30 -14.79 -1.86
C LEU A 312 3.79 -13.35 -1.77
N ASP A 313 3.53 -12.84 -0.56
CA ASP A 313 3.00 -11.50 -0.34
C ASP A 313 3.92 -10.44 -0.94
N GLN A 314 5.22 -10.54 -0.70
CA GLN A 314 6.21 -9.58 -1.21
C GLN A 314 6.41 -9.69 -2.72
N SER A 315 6.31 -10.90 -3.27
CA SER A 315 6.39 -11.07 -4.72
C SER A 315 5.21 -10.41 -5.44
N ILE A 316 3.99 -10.67 -4.96
CA ILE A 316 2.77 -10.04 -5.49
C ILE A 316 2.86 -8.52 -5.36
N GLU A 317 3.28 -8.02 -4.20
CA GLU A 317 3.42 -6.59 -3.94
C GLU A 317 4.43 -5.93 -4.89
N ASN A 318 5.64 -6.47 -5.02
CA ASN A 318 6.65 -5.93 -5.93
C ASN A 318 6.17 -5.95 -7.39
N ALA A 319 5.49 -7.01 -7.82
CA ALA A 319 4.94 -7.10 -9.17
C ALA A 319 3.86 -6.02 -9.43
N ILE A 320 3.03 -5.71 -8.44
CA ILE A 320 2.05 -4.60 -8.53
C ILE A 320 2.77 -3.28 -8.75
N TRP A 321 3.78 -2.98 -7.94
CA TRP A 321 4.44 -1.67 -8.02
C TRP A 321 5.29 -1.50 -9.26
N LEU A 322 5.97 -2.54 -9.73
CA LEU A 322 6.66 -2.50 -11.02
C LEU A 322 5.69 -2.18 -12.17
N LYS A 323 4.48 -2.75 -12.13
CA LYS A 323 3.44 -2.48 -13.13
C LYS A 323 2.92 -1.05 -13.06
N GLU A 324 2.64 -0.57 -11.87
CA GLU A 324 2.19 0.80 -11.65
C GLU A 324 3.27 1.81 -12.06
N ILE A 325 4.55 1.56 -11.73
CA ILE A 325 5.69 2.39 -12.17
C ILE A 325 5.75 2.46 -13.70
N ALA A 326 5.67 1.32 -14.40
CA ALA A 326 5.63 1.29 -15.86
C ALA A 326 4.47 2.12 -16.41
N SER A 327 3.28 1.99 -15.84
CA SER A 327 2.10 2.75 -16.24
C SER A 327 2.22 4.25 -16.02
N GLN A 328 2.94 4.71 -15.00
CA GLN A 328 3.11 6.15 -14.74
C GLN A 328 4.17 6.81 -15.63
N LEU A 329 5.11 6.03 -16.15
CA LEU A 329 6.23 6.52 -16.96
C LEU A 329 6.01 6.35 -18.47
N SER A 330 5.01 5.55 -18.86
CA SER A 330 4.51 5.43 -20.25
C SER A 330 3.73 6.66 -20.64
#